data_AF-A0A0C3S8U4-F1
#
_entry.id   AF-A0A0C3S8U4-F1
#
_cell.length_a   1.000
_cell.length_b   1.000
_cell.length_c   1.000
_cell.angle_alpha   90.00
_cell.angle_beta   90.00
_cell.angle_gamma   90.00
#
_symmetry.space_group_name_H-M   'P 1'
#
loop_
_entity.id
_entity.type
_entity.pdbx_description
1 polymer ?
#
loop_
_entity_poly.entity_id
_entity_poly.type
_entity_poly.pdbx_seq_one_letter_code
_entity_poly.pdbx_strand_id
1 'polypeptide(L)'
;MSGGSEDLQPYVLVVLKYLGLPQDYEPSPVAAPIEFLSRHMRSLPRNLLSLFSTHVTPKERTVLPAIRNRRLRYLESEPPEFRVPIAKATFSSLWPGTIGPELGREEAKEEREWANKQFMGGQGKQVGKLGELLGGYQEEREAERARDLRRQQREEEEAYPEEDEDTDEEEAAVAAAQEELSPQEAEGLFKRRLKERYIYGLLKTVNYDQVDWDDKWDSDGRDEEERWFDEEEEGPAVNA
;
A
#
# COMPACT_ATOMS: atom_id res chain seq x y z
N MET A 1 3.73 -47.08 -10.94
CA MET A 1 3.85 -45.64 -10.68
C MET A 1 2.54 -45.22 -10.03
N SER A 2 2.54 -45.12 -8.70
CA SER A 2 1.35 -44.80 -7.91
C SER A 2 1.11 -43.31 -8.03
N GLY A 3 0.10 -42.90 -8.81
CA GLY A 3 -0.36 -41.53 -8.82
C GLY A 3 -0.96 -41.23 -7.46
N GLY A 4 -0.29 -40.38 -6.69
CA GLY A 4 -0.84 -39.86 -5.44
C GLY A 4 -2.08 -39.06 -5.78
N SER A 5 -3.23 -39.51 -5.30
CA SER A 5 -4.38 -38.63 -5.11
C SER A 5 -3.99 -37.62 -4.04
N GLU A 6 -3.35 -36.52 -4.44
CA GLU A 6 -3.37 -35.32 -3.62
C GLU A 6 -4.83 -34.94 -3.48
N ASP A 7 -5.35 -35.02 -2.26
CA ASP A 7 -6.71 -34.63 -1.94
C ASP A 7 -6.90 -33.17 -2.35
N LEU A 8 -7.51 -32.96 -3.52
CA LEU A 8 -7.87 -31.63 -4.01
C LEU A 8 -8.68 -30.94 -2.92
N GLN A 9 -8.25 -29.75 -2.51
CA GLN A 9 -8.92 -29.05 -1.43
C GLN A 9 -10.41 -28.87 -1.76
N PRO A 10 -11.34 -29.07 -0.81
CA PRO A 10 -12.77 -29.15 -1.10
C PRO A 10 -13.33 -27.94 -1.86
N TYR A 11 -12.75 -26.76 -1.65
CA TYR A 11 -13.18 -25.52 -2.30
C TYR A 11 -12.81 -25.48 -3.79
N VAL A 12 -11.70 -26.12 -4.20
CA VAL A 12 -11.24 -26.21 -5.60
C VAL A 12 -12.26 -26.95 -6.44
N LEU A 13 -12.77 -28.07 -5.91
CA LEU A 13 -13.79 -28.87 -6.56
C LEU A 13 -15.09 -28.07 -6.75
N VAL A 14 -15.44 -27.20 -5.81
CA VAL A 14 -16.62 -26.32 -5.93
C VAL A 14 -16.42 -25.30 -7.04
N VAL A 15 -15.26 -24.65 -7.10
CA VAL A 15 -14.94 -23.66 -8.14
C VAL A 15 -14.92 -24.30 -9.53
N LEU A 16 -14.21 -25.41 -9.72
CA LEU A 16 -14.14 -26.11 -10.99
C LEU A 16 -15.51 -26.64 -11.43
N LYS A 17 -16.27 -27.23 -10.51
CA LYS A 17 -17.63 -27.71 -10.78
C LYS A 17 -18.57 -26.59 -11.17
N TYR A 18 -18.47 -25.42 -10.53
CA TYR A 18 -19.29 -24.26 -10.88
C TYR A 18 -19.04 -23.80 -12.33
N LEU A 19 -17.77 -23.78 -12.75
CA LEU A 19 -17.38 -23.42 -14.11
C LEU A 19 -17.56 -24.56 -15.13
N GLY A 20 -17.95 -25.76 -14.68
CA GLY A 20 -18.05 -26.95 -15.55
C GLY A 20 -16.70 -27.45 -16.06
N LEU A 21 -15.61 -27.15 -15.36
CA LEU A 21 -14.24 -27.54 -15.73
C LEU A 21 -13.88 -28.92 -15.15
N PRO A 22 -12.98 -29.67 -15.80
CA PRO A 22 -12.51 -30.95 -15.30
C PRO A 22 -11.60 -30.76 -14.07
N GLN A 23 -11.39 -31.83 -13.29
CA GLN A 23 -10.62 -31.76 -12.03
C GLN A 23 -9.12 -31.55 -12.24
N ASP A 24 -8.61 -31.94 -13.41
CA ASP A 24 -7.23 -31.77 -13.87
C ASP A 24 -7.06 -30.54 -14.77
N TYR A 25 -7.95 -29.55 -14.65
CA TYR A 25 -7.88 -28.32 -15.43
C TYR A 25 -6.63 -27.49 -15.09
N GLU A 26 -5.95 -27.02 -16.13
CA GLU A 26 -4.84 -26.07 -16.03
C GLU A 26 -5.18 -24.74 -16.74
N PRO A 27 -4.86 -23.57 -16.13
CA PRO A 27 -4.14 -23.38 -14.87
C PRO A 27 -4.95 -23.82 -13.63
N SER A 28 -4.31 -24.47 -12.67
CA SER A 28 -4.95 -24.94 -11.45
C SER A 28 -5.31 -23.80 -10.50
N PRO A 29 -6.51 -23.80 -9.87
CA PRO A 29 -6.89 -22.81 -8.85
C PRO A 29 -5.98 -22.74 -7.63
N VAL A 30 -5.17 -23.78 -7.38
CA VAL A 30 -4.24 -23.86 -6.22
C VAL A 30 -2.81 -23.60 -6.65
N ALA A 31 -2.35 -24.26 -7.71
CA ALA A 31 -0.96 -24.18 -8.13
C ALA A 31 -0.66 -22.89 -8.92
N ALA A 32 -1.65 -22.38 -9.67
CA ALA A 32 -1.54 -21.17 -10.48
C ALA A 32 -2.80 -20.28 -10.32
N PRO A 33 -3.11 -19.82 -9.09
CA PRO A 33 -4.35 -19.11 -8.78
C PRO A 33 -4.48 -17.79 -9.57
N ILE A 34 -3.38 -17.06 -9.78
CA ILE A 34 -3.38 -15.80 -10.55
C ILE A 34 -3.73 -16.05 -12.01
N GLU A 35 -3.12 -17.06 -12.65
CA GLU A 35 -3.42 -17.41 -14.03
C GLU A 35 -4.83 -17.96 -14.20
N PHE A 36 -5.33 -18.69 -13.20
CA PHE A 36 -6.71 -19.15 -13.20
C PHE A 36 -7.68 -17.98 -13.09
N LEU A 37 -7.44 -17.04 -12.16
CA LEU A 37 -8.26 -15.86 -11.98
C LEU A 37 -8.22 -14.93 -13.20
N SER A 38 -7.07 -14.76 -13.86
CA SER A 38 -6.99 -13.93 -15.06
C SER A 38 -7.91 -14.41 -16.19
N ARG A 39 -8.21 -15.71 -16.24
CA ARG A 39 -9.14 -16.31 -17.21
C ARG A 39 -10.59 -16.32 -16.74
N HIS A 40 -10.83 -16.55 -15.45
CA HIS A 40 -12.17 -16.91 -14.93
C HIS A 40 -12.74 -15.97 -13.87
N MET A 41 -12.06 -14.88 -13.51
CA MET A 41 -12.52 -14.02 -12.42
C MET A 41 -13.89 -13.39 -12.69
N ARG A 42 -14.16 -12.98 -13.94
CA ARG A 42 -15.44 -12.36 -14.35
C ARG A 42 -16.60 -13.35 -14.39
N SER A 43 -16.32 -14.65 -14.51
CA SER A 43 -17.33 -15.72 -14.57
C SER A 43 -17.66 -16.29 -13.19
N LEU A 44 -16.86 -15.99 -12.16
CA LEU A 44 -17.06 -16.47 -10.81
C LEU A 44 -17.84 -15.47 -9.95
N PRO A 45 -18.82 -15.93 -9.15
CA PRO A 45 -19.51 -15.07 -8.20
C PRO A 45 -18.60 -14.74 -7.01
N ARG A 46 -18.88 -13.61 -6.36
CA ARG A 46 -18.10 -13.06 -5.22
C ARG A 46 -17.78 -14.08 -4.13
N ASN A 47 -18.74 -14.93 -3.75
CA ASN A 47 -18.56 -15.93 -2.70
C ASN A 47 -17.54 -17.02 -3.07
N LEU A 48 -17.38 -17.32 -4.37
CA LEU A 48 -16.34 -18.24 -4.84
C LEU A 48 -15.00 -17.53 -5.00
N LEU A 49 -15.01 -16.26 -5.43
CA LEU A 49 -13.80 -15.43 -5.50
C LEU A 49 -13.14 -15.24 -4.13
N SER A 50 -13.92 -15.05 -3.06
CA SER A 50 -13.38 -14.91 -1.70
C SER A 50 -12.59 -16.11 -1.19
N LEU A 51 -12.74 -17.29 -1.81
CA LEU A 51 -11.97 -18.49 -1.44
C LEU A 51 -10.50 -18.36 -1.85
N PHE A 52 -10.19 -17.52 -2.84
CA PHE A 52 -8.80 -17.28 -3.27
C PHE A 52 -8.04 -16.39 -2.29
N SER A 53 -8.73 -15.73 -1.34
CA SER A 53 -8.07 -14.84 -0.38
C SER A 53 -7.07 -15.53 0.53
N THR A 54 -7.22 -16.84 0.76
CA THR A 54 -6.29 -17.64 1.56
C THR A 54 -5.04 -18.07 0.80
N HIS A 55 -5.05 -17.96 -0.53
CA HIS A 55 -3.98 -18.42 -1.41
C HIS A 55 -3.26 -17.30 -2.16
N VAL A 56 -3.90 -16.12 -2.23
CA VAL A 56 -3.38 -14.97 -2.94
C VAL A 56 -3.49 -13.74 -2.06
N THR A 57 -2.34 -13.13 -1.81
CA THR A 57 -2.23 -11.87 -1.06
C THR A 57 -2.80 -10.69 -1.85
N PRO A 58 -3.24 -9.60 -1.19
CA PRO A 58 -3.71 -8.41 -1.88
C PRO A 58 -2.70 -7.82 -2.87
N LYS A 59 -1.39 -8.00 -2.62
CA LYS A 59 -0.31 -7.60 -3.52
C LYS A 59 -0.25 -8.48 -4.77
N GLU A 60 -0.28 -9.79 -4.63
CA GLU A 60 -0.24 -10.70 -5.80
C GLU A 60 -1.47 -10.53 -6.72
N ARG A 61 -2.63 -10.19 -6.14
CA ARG A 61 -3.85 -9.93 -6.92
C ARG A 61 -3.73 -8.72 -7.86
N THR A 62 -2.79 -7.80 -7.63
CA THR A 62 -2.66 -6.59 -8.47
C THR A 62 -2.11 -6.87 -9.86
N VAL A 63 -1.56 -8.07 -10.07
CA VAL A 63 -1.26 -8.58 -11.41
C VAL A 63 -2.52 -8.61 -12.27
N LEU A 64 -3.71 -8.79 -11.68
CA LEU A 64 -4.99 -8.75 -12.37
C LEU A 64 -5.41 -7.29 -12.61
N PRO A 65 -5.50 -6.80 -13.86
CA PRO A 65 -5.86 -5.41 -14.15
C PRO A 65 -7.23 -5.02 -13.58
N ALA A 66 -8.19 -5.94 -13.64
CA ALA A 66 -9.51 -5.71 -13.08
C ALA A 66 -9.48 -5.44 -11.56
N ILE A 67 -8.57 -6.07 -10.80
CA ILE A 67 -8.41 -5.75 -9.37
C ILE A 67 -7.88 -4.33 -9.17
N ARG A 68 -6.86 -3.92 -9.94
CA ARG A 68 -6.33 -2.55 -9.90
C ARG A 68 -7.42 -1.53 -10.26
N ASN A 69 -8.22 -1.80 -11.29
CA ASN A 69 -9.32 -0.93 -11.72
C ASN A 69 -10.42 -0.82 -10.65
N ARG A 70 -10.80 -1.94 -10.03
CA ARG A 70 -11.79 -1.94 -8.92
C ARG A 70 -11.31 -1.08 -7.76
N ARG A 71 -10.04 -1.21 -7.35
CA ARG A 71 -9.42 -0.40 -6.30
C ARG A 71 -9.35 1.07 -6.66
N LEU A 72 -8.95 1.39 -7.89
CA LEU A 72 -8.89 2.77 -8.36
C LEU A 72 -10.26 3.44 -8.26
N ARG A 73 -11.31 2.78 -8.73
CA ARG A 73 -12.69 3.30 -8.67
C ARG A 73 -13.24 3.38 -7.27
N TYR A 74 -12.87 2.43 -6.40
CA TYR A 74 -13.19 2.53 -4.98
C TYR A 74 -12.63 3.81 -4.39
N LEU A 75 -11.35 4.14 -4.66
CA LEU A 75 -10.75 5.38 -4.18
C LEU A 75 -11.40 6.63 -4.77
N GLU A 76 -11.75 6.62 -6.07
CA GLU A 76 -12.44 7.72 -6.74
C GLU A 76 -13.84 7.98 -6.16
N SER A 77 -14.46 6.98 -5.52
CA SER A 77 -15.72 7.15 -4.78
C SER A 77 -15.56 7.90 -3.44
N GLU A 78 -14.33 8.31 -3.08
CA GLU A 78 -13.97 9.03 -1.86
C GLU A 78 -14.50 8.38 -0.56
N PRO A 79 -14.16 7.11 -0.30
CA PRO A 79 -14.68 6.39 0.85
C PRO A 79 -14.16 7.01 2.16
N PRO A 80 -14.95 6.98 3.24
CA PRO A 80 -14.64 7.70 4.47
C PRO A 80 -13.27 7.39 5.08
N GLU A 81 -12.82 6.15 5.01
CA GLU A 81 -11.55 5.69 5.59
C GLU A 81 -10.30 6.28 4.91
N PHE A 82 -10.41 6.71 3.65
CA PHE A 82 -9.30 7.34 2.92
C PHE A 82 -9.36 8.88 2.97
N ARG A 83 -10.34 9.46 3.67
CA ARG A 83 -10.37 10.90 3.94
C ARG A 83 -9.23 11.27 4.90
N VAL A 84 -8.52 12.34 4.57
CA VAL A 84 -7.29 12.78 5.26
C VAL A 84 -7.33 12.71 6.80
N PRO A 85 -8.35 13.23 7.52
CA PRO A 85 -8.33 13.18 8.98
C PRO A 85 -8.33 11.74 9.52
N ILE A 86 -9.05 10.82 8.88
CA ILE A 86 -9.11 9.42 9.28
C ILE A 86 -7.87 8.68 8.80
N ALA A 87 -7.53 8.85 7.51
CA ALA A 87 -6.37 8.21 6.90
C ALA A 87 -5.06 8.58 7.59
N LYS A 88 -4.88 9.84 8.04
CA LYS A 88 -3.68 10.27 8.76
C LYS A 88 -3.54 9.57 10.12
N ALA A 89 -4.66 9.29 10.80
CA ALA A 89 -4.64 8.55 12.07
C ALA A 89 -4.30 7.06 11.86
N THR A 90 -4.78 6.47 10.75
CA THR A 90 -4.56 5.05 10.44
C THR A 90 -3.21 4.77 9.78
N PHE A 91 -2.74 5.68 8.91
CA PHE A 91 -1.56 5.54 8.07
C PHE A 91 -0.56 6.68 8.34
N SER A 92 -0.35 7.00 9.62
CA SER A 92 0.53 8.08 10.04
C SER A 92 1.95 7.98 9.46
N SER A 93 2.43 6.75 9.23
CA SER A 93 3.74 6.51 8.64
C SER A 93 3.90 6.99 7.20
N LEU A 94 2.81 7.23 6.49
CA LEU A 94 2.83 7.76 5.11
C LEU A 94 2.88 9.29 5.09
N TRP A 95 2.57 9.95 6.20
CA TRP A 95 2.53 11.41 6.27
C TRP A 95 3.97 11.98 6.24
N PRO A 96 4.27 12.93 5.32
CA PRO A 96 5.60 13.52 5.21
C PRO A 96 6.12 14.07 6.55
N GLY A 97 7.38 13.82 6.87
CA GLY A 97 8.03 14.31 8.10
C GLY A 97 7.66 13.57 9.39
N THR A 98 6.69 12.64 9.39
CA THR A 98 6.27 11.91 10.61
C THR A 98 7.34 10.96 11.14
N ILE A 99 8.30 10.55 10.31
CA ILE A 99 9.46 9.74 10.71
C ILE A 99 10.72 10.43 10.18
N GLY A 100 11.04 11.55 10.81
CA GLY A 100 12.27 12.31 10.58
C GLY A 100 13.07 12.44 11.87
N PRO A 101 14.40 12.66 11.79
CA PRO A 101 15.22 12.99 12.96
C PRO A 101 14.71 14.24 13.72
N GLU A 102 13.88 15.08 13.09
CA GLU A 102 13.24 16.23 13.75
C GLU A 102 12.20 15.84 14.81
N LEU A 103 11.33 14.87 14.56
CA LEU A 103 10.34 14.43 15.56
C LEU A 103 11.05 13.86 16.80
N GLY A 104 12.09 13.06 16.58
CA GLY A 104 12.94 12.54 17.66
C GLY A 104 13.70 13.63 18.42
N ARG A 105 14.06 14.73 17.76
CA ARG A 105 14.70 15.90 18.41
C ARG A 105 13.70 16.74 19.20
N GLU A 106 12.48 16.94 18.70
CA GLU A 106 11.43 17.66 19.43
C GLU A 106 10.99 16.86 20.66
N GLU A 107 10.73 15.57 20.53
CA GLU A 107 10.39 14.69 21.65
C GLU A 107 11.54 14.59 22.67
N ALA A 108 12.80 14.45 22.22
CA ALA A 108 13.96 14.46 23.11
C ALA A 108 14.12 15.79 23.85
N LYS A 109 13.78 16.92 23.19
CA LYS A 109 13.80 18.25 23.81
C LYS A 109 12.69 18.39 24.84
N GLU A 110 11.48 17.94 24.52
CA GLU A 110 10.34 17.92 25.46
C GLU A 110 10.63 17.02 26.67
N GLU A 111 11.21 15.83 26.47
CA GLU A 111 11.58 14.92 27.55
C GLU A 111 12.70 15.50 28.43
N ARG A 112 13.70 16.14 27.80
CA ARG A 112 14.75 16.88 28.51
C ARG A 112 14.16 18.03 29.33
N GLU A 113 13.20 18.77 28.79
CA GLU A 113 12.55 19.88 29.48
C GLU A 113 11.66 19.41 30.63
N TRP A 114 10.90 18.34 30.42
CA TRP A 114 10.11 17.68 31.46
C TRP A 114 11.01 17.19 32.60
N ALA A 115 12.09 16.48 32.28
CA ALA A 115 13.03 15.98 33.27
C ALA A 115 13.66 17.13 34.08
N ASN A 116 14.00 18.24 33.43
CA ASN A 116 14.58 19.39 34.12
C ASN A 116 13.60 20.19 35.00
N LYS A 117 12.32 20.25 34.61
CA LYS A 117 11.32 21.12 35.27
C LYS A 117 10.42 20.36 36.27
N GLN A 118 10.06 19.12 35.96
CA GLN A 118 8.99 18.38 36.65
C GLN A 118 9.54 17.21 37.49
N PHE A 119 10.69 16.63 37.12
CA PHE A 119 11.27 15.54 37.89
C PHE A 119 11.87 16.06 39.22
N MET A 120 11.30 15.62 40.34
CA MET A 120 11.67 16.00 41.71
C MET A 120 11.79 17.53 41.95
N GLY A 121 10.92 18.33 41.30
CA GLY A 121 10.85 19.77 41.52
C GLY A 121 12.06 20.58 41.03
N GLY A 122 12.90 20.01 40.15
CA GLY A 122 14.02 20.72 39.51
C GLY A 122 15.23 21.02 40.42
N GLN A 123 15.25 20.51 41.66
CA GLN A 123 16.34 20.80 42.59
C GLN A 123 17.45 19.74 42.52
N GLY A 124 18.46 20.01 41.69
CA GLY A 124 19.76 19.34 41.79
C GLY A 124 20.53 19.24 40.46
N LYS A 125 21.85 19.41 40.49
CA LYS A 125 22.74 19.21 39.33
C LYS A 125 22.66 17.79 38.72
N GLN A 126 22.20 16.81 39.49
CA GLN A 126 21.97 15.44 39.04
C GLN A 126 20.74 15.31 38.12
N VAL A 127 19.73 16.19 38.27
CA VAL A 127 18.51 16.21 37.44
C VAL A 127 18.82 16.65 36.00
N GLY A 128 19.75 17.62 35.85
CA GLY A 128 20.23 18.07 34.53
C GLY A 128 20.93 16.98 33.73
N LYS A 129 21.75 16.17 34.41
CA LYS A 129 22.46 15.05 33.79
C LYS A 129 21.52 13.89 33.42
N LEU A 130 20.44 13.72 34.19
CA LEU A 130 19.39 12.74 33.89
C LEU A 130 18.53 13.17 32.69
N GLY A 131 18.18 14.45 32.59
CA GLY A 131 17.45 14.99 31.43
C GLY A 131 18.26 14.96 30.13
N GLU A 132 19.58 15.16 30.20
CA GLU A 132 20.48 14.99 29.06
C GLU A 132 20.58 13.51 28.63
N LEU A 133 20.66 12.59 29.60
CA LEU A 133 20.69 11.16 29.33
C LEU A 133 19.36 10.65 28.75
N LEU A 134 18.22 11.08 29.30
CA LEU A 134 16.89 10.71 28.81
C LEU A 134 16.61 11.26 27.41
N GLY A 135 16.94 12.52 27.16
CA GLY A 135 16.84 13.10 25.81
C GLY A 135 17.71 12.34 24.80
N GLY A 136 18.94 11.95 25.18
CA GLY A 136 19.81 11.15 24.33
C GLY A 136 19.25 9.74 24.05
N TYR A 137 18.67 9.07 25.06
CA TYR A 137 18.03 7.76 24.87
C TYR A 137 16.77 7.83 24.01
N GLN A 138 16.00 8.91 24.09
CA GLN A 138 14.81 9.10 23.25
C GLN A 138 15.21 9.38 21.79
N GLU A 139 16.23 10.22 21.56
CA GLU A 139 16.81 10.42 20.23
C GLU A 139 17.34 9.10 19.64
N GLU A 140 18.01 8.27 20.44
CA GLU A 140 18.50 6.96 20.00
C GLU A 140 17.37 5.97 19.68
N ARG A 141 16.29 5.94 20.48
CA ARG A 141 15.09 5.13 20.19
C ARG A 141 14.39 5.56 18.90
N GLU A 142 14.16 6.86 18.72
CA GLU A 142 13.50 7.36 17.51
C GLU A 142 14.40 7.17 16.29
N ALA A 143 15.72 7.32 16.43
CA ALA A 143 16.68 7.03 15.37
C ALA A 143 16.68 5.54 14.98
N GLU A 144 16.55 4.62 15.95
CA GLU A 144 16.42 3.18 15.69
C GLU A 144 15.11 2.87 14.96
N ARG A 145 13.97 3.41 15.43
CA ARG A 145 12.68 3.25 14.72
C ARG A 145 12.74 3.81 13.31
N ALA A 146 13.35 4.97 13.11
CA ALA A 146 13.52 5.57 11.79
C ALA A 146 14.39 4.71 10.86
N ARG A 147 15.44 4.07 11.40
CA ARG A 147 16.26 3.11 10.62
C ARG A 147 15.47 1.88 10.22
N ASP A 148 14.70 1.30 11.13
CA ASP A 148 13.88 0.13 10.84
C ASP A 148 12.77 0.45 9.83
N LEU A 149 12.16 1.63 9.94
CA LEU A 149 11.15 2.06 8.98
C LEU A 149 11.75 2.38 7.61
N ARG A 150 12.94 3.00 7.53
CA ARG A 150 13.64 3.22 6.26
C ARG A 150 14.03 1.91 5.60
N ARG A 151 14.43 0.92 6.40
CA ARG A 151 14.69 -0.43 5.90
C ARG A 151 13.41 -1.06 5.34
N GLN A 152 12.31 -0.99 6.08
CA GLN A 152 11.01 -1.48 5.62
C GLN A 152 10.52 -0.74 4.37
N GLN A 153 10.69 0.59 4.30
CA GLN A 153 10.32 1.38 3.12
C GLN A 153 11.12 0.96 1.90
N ARG A 154 12.44 0.78 2.03
CA ARG A 154 13.29 0.29 0.93
C ARG A 154 12.92 -1.12 0.48
N GLU A 155 12.67 -2.02 1.43
CA GLU A 155 12.19 -3.38 1.13
C GLU A 155 10.79 -3.38 0.48
N GLU A 156 9.95 -2.37 0.79
CA GLU A 156 8.64 -2.15 0.18
C GLU A 156 8.72 -1.49 -1.22
N GLU A 157 9.69 -0.60 -1.45
CA GLU A 157 10.01 0.04 -2.74
C GLU A 157 10.60 -0.94 -3.74
N GLU A 158 11.58 -1.77 -3.32
CA GLU A 158 12.14 -2.87 -4.14
C GLU A 158 11.05 -3.93 -4.48
N ALA A 159 9.93 -3.90 -3.78
CA ALA A 159 8.78 -4.74 -4.00
C ALA A 159 7.83 -4.23 -5.11
N TYR A 160 8.07 -3.04 -5.65
CA TYR A 160 7.37 -2.48 -6.81
C TYR A 160 7.99 -3.04 -8.11
N PRO A 161 7.21 -3.39 -9.15
CA PRO A 161 7.79 -3.64 -10.47
C PRO A 161 8.43 -2.35 -10.97
N GLU A 162 9.71 -2.37 -11.33
CA GLU A 162 10.38 -1.29 -12.05
C GLU A 162 9.66 -1.09 -13.40
N GLU A 163 8.69 -0.18 -13.47
CA GLU A 163 8.31 0.44 -14.74
C GLU A 163 9.27 1.60 -14.95
N ASP A 164 10.05 1.53 -16.04
CA ASP A 164 11.04 2.52 -16.46
C ASP A 164 10.43 3.94 -16.55
N GLU A 165 10.49 4.70 -15.47
CA GLU A 165 10.38 6.16 -15.48
C GLU A 165 11.53 6.74 -14.66
N ASP A 166 12.39 7.53 -15.31
CA ASP A 166 13.51 8.33 -14.78
C ASP A 166 13.12 9.20 -13.54
N THR A 167 12.79 8.58 -12.41
CA THR A 167 12.28 9.25 -11.18
C THR A 167 13.21 9.02 -9.97
N ASP A 168 14.39 8.45 -10.20
CA ASP A 168 15.31 8.03 -9.12
C ASP A 168 16.06 9.21 -8.47
N GLU A 169 16.08 10.39 -9.10
CA GLU A 169 16.68 11.61 -8.52
C GLU A 169 15.70 12.46 -7.69
N GLU A 170 14.38 12.39 -7.91
CA GLU A 170 13.43 13.24 -7.18
C GLU A 170 13.03 12.65 -5.82
N GLU A 171 12.79 11.34 -5.67
CA GLU A 171 12.35 10.80 -4.37
C GLU A 171 13.48 10.76 -3.32
N ALA A 172 14.72 10.52 -3.72
CA ALA A 172 15.90 10.65 -2.86
C ALA A 172 16.14 12.11 -2.44
N ALA A 173 15.86 13.08 -3.31
CA ALA A 173 15.90 14.50 -2.98
C ALA A 173 14.75 14.91 -2.05
N VAL A 174 13.54 14.36 -2.19
CA VAL A 174 12.37 14.65 -1.34
C VAL A 174 12.57 14.15 0.10
N ALA A 175 13.34 13.08 0.32
CA ALA A 175 13.71 12.63 1.66
C ALA A 175 14.71 13.58 2.38
N ALA A 176 15.53 14.30 1.61
CA ALA A 176 16.48 15.30 2.12
C ALA A 176 15.89 16.72 2.17
N ALA A 177 14.85 17.00 1.37
CA ALA A 177 14.17 18.30 1.25
C ALA A 177 12.82 18.36 2.03
N GLN A 178 12.66 17.57 3.09
CA GLN A 178 11.46 17.62 3.96
C GLN A 178 11.40 18.88 4.83
N GLU A 179 12.43 19.73 4.81
CA GLU A 179 12.41 21.05 5.40
C GLU A 179 11.49 21.96 4.56
N GLU A 180 10.30 22.27 5.07
CA GLU A 180 9.34 23.28 4.60
C GLU A 180 8.31 22.91 3.49
N LEU A 181 7.77 21.69 3.47
CA LEU A 181 6.53 21.45 2.71
C LEU A 181 5.37 22.26 3.29
N SER A 182 4.64 23.00 2.44
CA SER A 182 3.39 23.63 2.86
C SER A 182 2.37 22.56 3.28
N PRO A 183 1.39 22.89 4.14
CA PRO A 183 0.37 21.92 4.57
C PRO A 183 -0.39 21.27 3.40
N GLN A 184 -0.56 22.00 2.31
CA GLN A 184 -1.25 21.54 1.10
C GLN A 184 -0.38 20.54 0.30
N GLU A 185 0.91 20.81 0.18
CA GLU A 185 1.85 19.90 -0.48
C GLU A 185 2.05 18.61 0.32
N ALA A 186 2.15 18.72 1.65
CA ALA A 186 2.21 17.55 2.53
C ALA A 186 0.96 16.65 2.41
N GLU A 187 -0.22 17.26 2.33
CA GLU A 187 -1.47 16.54 2.10
C GLU A 187 -1.51 15.88 0.72
N GLY A 188 -1.04 16.57 -0.32
CA GLY A 188 -0.95 16.04 -1.69
C GLY A 188 -0.05 14.81 -1.78
N LEU A 189 1.15 14.88 -1.22
CA LEU A 189 2.10 13.76 -1.15
C LEU A 189 1.55 12.58 -0.36
N PHE A 190 0.91 12.86 0.79
CA PHE A 190 0.25 11.83 1.59
C PHE A 190 -0.83 11.11 0.80
N LYS A 191 -1.72 11.85 0.12
CA LYS A 191 -2.78 11.28 -0.72
C LYS A 191 -2.21 10.44 -1.86
N ARG A 192 -1.14 10.90 -2.52
CA ARG A 192 -0.46 10.17 -3.59
C ARG A 192 0.05 8.82 -3.09
N ARG A 193 0.86 8.82 -2.03
CA ARG A 193 1.42 7.59 -1.41
C ARG A 193 0.33 6.63 -0.93
N LEU A 194 -0.73 7.18 -0.32
CA LEU A 194 -1.87 6.40 0.14
C LEU A 194 -2.58 5.72 -1.03
N LYS A 195 -2.81 6.45 -2.13
CA LYS A 195 -3.43 5.94 -3.36
C LYS A 195 -2.60 4.82 -3.97
N GLU A 196 -1.31 5.03 -4.17
CA GLU A 196 -0.38 4.04 -4.74
C GLU A 196 -0.35 2.77 -3.89
N ARG A 197 -0.05 2.91 -2.60
CA ARG A 197 0.02 1.75 -1.69
C ARG A 197 -1.31 1.01 -1.59
N TYR A 198 -2.44 1.71 -1.66
CA TYR A 198 -3.73 1.06 -1.71
C TYR A 198 -3.90 0.24 -3.00
N ILE A 199 -3.72 0.85 -4.17
CA ILE A 199 -3.89 0.19 -5.47
C ILE A 199 -3.01 -1.07 -5.55
N TYR A 200 -1.76 -0.98 -5.08
CA TYR A 200 -0.79 -2.08 -5.10
C TYR A 200 -0.90 -3.09 -3.95
N GLY A 201 -1.91 -2.97 -3.08
CA GLY A 201 -2.19 -3.99 -2.07
C GLY A 201 -1.23 -3.99 -0.88
N LEU A 202 -0.59 -2.84 -0.61
CA LEU A 202 0.49 -2.70 0.36
C LEU A 202 0.03 -2.17 1.73
N LEU A 203 -1.25 -1.80 1.89
CA LEU A 203 -1.79 -1.32 3.16
C LEU A 203 -2.25 -2.48 4.05
N LYS A 204 -1.46 -2.81 5.07
CA LYS A 204 -1.66 -3.98 5.94
C LYS A 204 -2.99 -3.98 6.72
N THR A 205 -3.55 -2.80 7.02
CA THR A 205 -4.75 -2.64 7.86
C THR A 205 -6.06 -2.62 7.07
N VAL A 206 -6.00 -2.72 5.74
CA VAL A 206 -7.14 -2.56 4.84
C VAL A 206 -7.71 -3.92 4.45
N ASN A 207 -9.04 -4.03 4.46
CA ASN A 207 -9.73 -5.23 3.99
C ASN A 207 -9.99 -5.17 2.47
N TYR A 208 -9.01 -5.61 1.69
CA TYR A 208 -9.07 -5.61 0.23
C TYR A 208 -10.18 -6.49 -0.35
N ASP A 209 -10.59 -7.57 0.33
CA ASP A 209 -11.62 -8.50 -0.15
C ASP A 209 -12.99 -7.85 -0.36
N GLN A 210 -13.24 -6.72 0.30
CA GLN A 210 -14.49 -5.96 0.12
C GLN A 210 -14.57 -5.28 -1.25
N VAL A 211 -13.43 -5.04 -1.89
CA VAL A 211 -13.32 -4.31 -3.15
C VAL A 211 -12.83 -5.23 -4.26
N ASP A 212 -11.77 -6.01 -4.00
CA ASP A 212 -11.16 -6.94 -4.96
C ASP A 212 -12.16 -7.90 -5.57
N TRP A 213 -13.13 -8.38 -4.79
CA TRP A 213 -14.10 -9.38 -5.22
C TRP A 213 -15.50 -8.81 -5.49
N ASP A 214 -15.66 -7.49 -5.47
CA ASP A 214 -16.93 -6.79 -5.70
C ASP A 214 -16.99 -6.28 -7.14
N ASP A 215 -17.80 -6.96 -7.96
CA ASP A 215 -17.98 -6.72 -9.39
C ASP A 215 -18.73 -5.42 -9.69
N LYS A 216 -19.38 -4.79 -8.70
CA LYS A 216 -20.01 -3.46 -8.88
C LYS A 216 -19.01 -2.37 -9.28
N TRP A 217 -17.72 -2.61 -9.01
CA TRP A 217 -16.63 -1.71 -9.39
C TRP A 217 -16.09 -2.00 -10.79
N ASP A 218 -16.52 -3.08 -11.45
CA ASP A 218 -16.28 -3.28 -12.89
C ASP A 218 -17.15 -2.30 -13.68
N SER A 219 -16.69 -1.91 -14.88
CA SER A 219 -17.47 -0.98 -15.71
C SER A 219 -18.43 -1.83 -16.52
N ASP A 220 -19.54 -1.23 -16.94
CA ASP A 220 -20.43 -1.81 -17.94
C ASP A 220 -19.75 -1.80 -19.33
N GLY A 221 -18.62 -2.50 -19.49
CA GLY A 221 -17.96 -2.90 -20.75
C GLY A 221 -17.62 -1.81 -21.79
N ARG A 222 -17.96 -0.53 -21.55
CA ARG A 222 -17.90 0.54 -22.55
C ARG A 222 -16.71 1.48 -22.38
N ASP A 223 -16.07 1.49 -21.22
CA ASP A 223 -14.99 2.45 -20.92
C ASP A 223 -13.58 1.84 -20.99
N GLU A 224 -13.45 0.53 -21.24
CA GLU A 224 -12.14 -0.17 -21.18
C GLU A 224 -11.42 -0.28 -22.54
N GLU A 225 -12.09 -0.07 -23.68
CA GLU A 225 -11.47 -0.25 -25.01
C GLU A 225 -11.13 1.04 -25.79
N GLU A 226 -11.72 2.21 -25.49
CA GLU A 226 -11.57 3.41 -26.36
C GLU A 226 -10.60 4.49 -25.86
N ARG A 227 -10.06 4.42 -24.63
CA ARG A 227 -9.22 5.52 -24.10
C ARG A 227 -7.71 5.35 -24.27
N TRP A 228 -7.23 4.17 -24.63
CA TRP A 228 -5.79 3.89 -24.68
C TRP A 228 -5.20 3.97 -26.09
N PHE A 229 -6.02 4.09 -27.13
CA PHE A 229 -5.57 4.14 -28.53
C PHE A 229 -5.94 5.42 -29.29
N ASP A 230 -6.81 6.28 -28.75
CA ASP A 230 -7.24 7.50 -29.45
C ASP A 230 -6.28 8.70 -29.26
N GLU A 231 -5.22 8.58 -28.45
CA GLU A 231 -4.22 9.66 -28.27
C GLU A 231 -3.07 9.65 -29.30
N GLU A 232 -3.00 8.67 -30.23
CA GLU A 232 -1.91 8.59 -31.23
C GLU A 232 -2.28 9.00 -32.68
N GLU A 233 -3.50 9.45 -32.97
CA GLU A 233 -3.88 9.87 -34.33
C GLU A 233 -4.44 11.31 -34.43
N GLU A 234 -3.76 12.28 -33.81
CA GLU A 234 -3.87 13.68 -34.23
C GLU A 234 -2.51 14.18 -34.75
N GLY A 235 -2.13 13.67 -35.92
CA GLY A 235 -0.96 14.16 -36.66
C GLY A 235 -1.12 15.64 -37.01
N PRO A 236 -0.05 16.45 -36.97
CA PRO A 236 -0.14 17.87 -37.27
C PRO A 236 -0.60 18.06 -38.71
N ALA A 237 -1.75 18.73 -38.88
CA ALA A 237 -2.21 19.23 -40.16
C ALA A 237 -1.16 20.20 -40.73
N VAL A 238 -0.32 19.69 -41.63
CA VAL A 238 0.59 20.52 -42.41
C VAL A 238 -0.24 21.23 -43.48
N ASN A 239 -0.63 22.46 -43.18
CA ASN A 239 -1.05 23.42 -44.19
C ASN A 239 0.18 23.83 -45.02
N ALA A 240 0.26 23.38 -46.26
CA ALA A 240 0.98 24.04 -47.35
C ALA A 240 0.45 23.59 -48.72
#